data_AF-A0A2V8MAF4-F1
#
_entry.id   AF-A0A2V8MAF4-F1
#
_cell.length_a   1.000
_cell.length_b   1.000
_cell.length_c   1.000
_cell.angle_alpha   90.00
_cell.angle_beta   90.00
_cell.angle_gamma   90.00
#
_symmetry.space_group_name_H-M   'P 1'
#
loop_
_entity.id
_entity.type
_entity.pdbx_description
1 polymer ?
#
loop_
_entity_poly.entity_id
_entity_poly.type
_entity_poly.pdbx_seq_one_letter_code
_entity_poly.pdbx_strand_id
1 'polypeptide(L)'
;MPRSTNDAIEAYDPVEDRSFIFVYGAEARASIDYVRPRGLNPKAVYSVNFLEVEHSYITTGQDLMQNGIPVIIHPEMAEVVAITPR
;
A
#
# COMPACT_ATOMS: atom_id res chain seq x y z
N MET A 1 4.20 -13.37 17.40
CA MET A 1 2.95 -12.78 16.88
C MET A 1 2.43 -13.71 15.79
N PRO A 2 1.13 -13.99 15.71
CA PRO A 2 0.59 -14.76 14.59
C PRO A 2 0.97 -14.04 13.29
N ARG A 3 1.44 -14.80 12.31
CA ARG A 3 1.82 -14.29 11.00
C ARG A 3 0.52 -13.94 10.27
N SER A 4 0.35 -12.68 9.87
CA SER A 4 -0.71 -12.28 8.93
C SER A 4 -0.64 -13.21 7.71
N THR A 5 -1.78 -13.76 7.28
CA THR A 5 -1.88 -14.50 6.01
C THR A 5 -2.20 -13.58 4.84
N ASN A 6 -2.28 -12.27 5.07
CA ASN A 6 -2.42 -11.30 4.00
C ASN A 6 -1.07 -11.15 3.29
N ASP A 7 -1.13 -10.97 1.98
CA ASP A 7 0.06 -10.79 1.15
C ASP A 7 -0.13 -9.59 0.21
N ALA A 8 0.98 -9.07 -0.29
CA ALA A 8 0.99 -7.91 -1.16
C ALA A 8 2.00 -8.06 -2.29
N ILE A 9 1.59 -7.68 -3.48
CA ILE A 9 2.44 -7.66 -4.68
C ILE A 9 2.61 -6.22 -5.12
N GLU A 10 3.85 -5.78 -5.30
CA GLU A 10 4.21 -4.43 -5.71
C GLU A 10 4.71 -4.42 -7.16
N ALA A 11 4.23 -3.47 -7.95
CA ALA A 11 4.75 -3.10 -9.25
C ALA A 11 5.26 -1.64 -9.19
N TYR A 12 6.58 -1.47 -9.26
CA TYR A 12 7.25 -0.16 -9.22
C TYR A 12 7.80 0.23 -10.60
N ASP A 13 7.52 1.47 -11.01
CA ASP A 13 8.04 2.10 -12.23
C ASP A 13 9.09 3.16 -11.83
N PRO A 14 10.39 2.90 -12.05
CA PRO A 14 11.45 3.81 -11.64
C PRO A 14 11.58 5.06 -12.52
N VAL A 15 10.94 5.08 -13.70
CA VAL A 15 11.03 6.23 -14.64
C VAL A 15 10.06 7.33 -14.20
N GLU A 16 8.84 6.94 -13.85
CA GLU A 16 7.80 7.84 -13.35
C GLU A 16 7.74 7.91 -11.82
N ASP A 17 8.57 7.12 -11.13
CA ASP A 17 8.61 7.00 -9.67
C ASP A 17 7.23 6.71 -9.06
N ARG A 18 6.45 5.82 -9.68
CA ARG A 18 5.11 5.43 -9.21
C ARG A 18 5.08 3.95 -8.84
N SER A 19 4.20 3.58 -7.93
CA SER A 19 4.03 2.20 -7.49
C SER A 19 2.56 1.83 -7.41
N PHE A 20 2.23 0.60 -7.79
CA PHE A 20 0.92 0.00 -7.57
C PHE A 20 1.11 -1.23 -6.70
N ILE A 21 0.32 -1.34 -5.64
CA ILE A 21 0.36 -2.45 -4.71
C ILE A 21 -0.99 -3.14 -4.73
N PHE A 22 -1.01 -4.41 -5.08
CA PHE A 22 -2.17 -5.28 -4.92
C PHE A 22 -2.09 -5.98 -3.57
N VAL A 23 -3.11 -5.79 -2.73
CA VAL A 23 -3.18 -6.32 -1.37
C VAL A 23 -4.41 -7.22 -1.27
N TYR A 24 -4.25 -8.42 -0.74
CA TYR A 24 -5.35 -9.38 -0.65
C TYR A 24 -5.30 -10.18 0.65
N GLY A 25 -6.49 -10.46 1.18
CA GLY A 25 -6.66 -11.22 2.41
C GLY A 25 -7.12 -12.64 2.17
N ALA A 26 -6.43 -13.59 2.80
CA ALA A 26 -6.93 -14.96 2.96
C ALA A 26 -7.69 -15.16 4.29
N GLU A 27 -7.80 -14.11 5.12
CA GLU A 27 -8.40 -14.18 6.45
C GLU A 27 -9.94 -14.15 6.41
N ALA A 28 -10.57 -14.91 7.31
CA ALA A 28 -12.02 -14.94 7.47
C ALA A 28 -12.60 -13.73 8.24
N ARG A 29 -11.75 -12.79 8.68
CA ARG A 29 -12.16 -11.57 9.41
C ARG A 29 -11.41 -10.36 8.86
N ALA A 30 -12.01 -9.20 9.01
CA ALA A 30 -11.36 -7.95 8.64
C ALA A 30 -10.15 -7.70 9.55
N SER A 31 -9.02 -7.29 8.97
CA SER A 31 -7.80 -6.91 9.68
C SER A 31 -7.16 -5.67 9.06
N ILE A 32 -6.34 -4.97 9.86
CA ILE A 32 -5.49 -3.88 9.38
C ILE A 32 -4.11 -4.47 9.17
N ASP A 33 -3.58 -4.34 7.96
CA ASP A 33 -2.18 -4.68 7.65
C ASP A 33 -1.39 -3.44 7.24
N TYR A 34 -0.06 -3.52 7.37
CA TYR A 34 0.86 -2.45 7.03
C TYR A 34 1.77 -2.87 5.89
N VAL A 35 1.45 -2.40 4.68
CA VAL A 35 2.23 -2.72 3.48
C VAL A 35 3.34 -1.69 3.29
N ARG A 36 4.58 -2.16 3.16
CA ARG A 36 5.76 -1.29 3.01
C ARG A 36 6.26 -1.34 1.57
N PRO A 37 5.97 -0.33 0.73
CA PRO A 37 6.54 -0.24 -0.61
C PRO A 37 8.06 -0.15 -0.56
N ARG A 38 8.71 -0.40 -1.70
CA ARG A 38 10.16 -0.30 -1.85
C ARG A 38 10.52 0.43 -3.13
N GLY A 39 11.69 1.07 -3.14
CA GLY A 39 12.23 1.71 -4.33
C GLY A 39 11.81 3.17 -4.54
N LEU A 40 10.81 3.65 -3.80
CA LEU A 40 10.39 5.06 -3.83
C LEU A 40 11.54 6.02 -3.45
N ASN A 41 11.55 7.21 -4.05
CA ASN A 41 12.45 8.27 -3.63
C ASN A 41 12.07 8.77 -2.22
N PRO A 42 12.95 8.65 -1.21
CA PRO A 42 12.61 9.00 0.17
C PRO A 42 12.28 10.48 0.38
N LYS A 43 12.75 11.37 -0.51
CA LYS A 43 12.53 12.82 -0.41
C LYS A 43 11.33 13.32 -1.20
N ALA A 44 10.73 12.49 -2.05
CA ALA A 44 9.57 12.87 -2.83
C ALA A 44 8.28 12.79 -2.00
N VAL A 45 7.29 13.58 -2.40
CA VAL A 45 5.94 13.58 -1.84
C VAL A 45 5.02 12.83 -2.80
N TYR A 46 4.21 11.92 -2.24
CA TYR A 46 3.33 11.06 -3.02
C TYR A 46 1.87 11.25 -2.59
N SER A 47 0.97 11.09 -3.56
CA SER A 47 -0.43 10.80 -3.32
C SER A 47 -0.61 9.28 -3.23
N VAL A 48 -1.27 8.82 -2.17
CA VAL A 48 -1.64 7.42 -1.94
C VAL A 48 -3.14 7.32 -2.11
N ASN A 49 -3.60 6.50 -3.06
CA ASN A 49 -5.01 6.35 -3.39
C ASN A 49 -5.39 4.88 -3.30
N PHE A 50 -6.51 4.62 -2.63
CA PHE A 50 -7.12 3.31 -2.49
C PHE A 50 -8.26 3.24 -3.50
N LEU A 51 -8.28 2.18 -4.32
CA LEU A 51 -9.19 2.10 -5.46
C LEU A 51 -10.55 1.53 -5.06
N GLU A 52 -10.60 0.62 -4.09
CA GLU A 52 -11.85 -0.02 -3.66
C GLU A 52 -12.53 0.74 -2.53
N VAL A 53 -11.77 1.22 -1.55
CA VAL A 53 -12.27 2.12 -0.51
C VAL A 53 -11.89 3.55 -0.85
N GLU A 54 -12.87 4.46 -1.05
CA GLU A 54 -12.61 5.86 -1.41
C GLU A 54 -11.88 6.58 -0.27
N HIS A 55 -10.56 6.49 -0.29
CA HIS A 55 -9.65 7.04 0.69
C HIS A 55 -8.35 7.44 -0.01
N SER A 56 -7.80 8.58 0.39
CA SER A 56 -6.49 9.00 -0.07
C SER A 56 -5.81 9.89 0.95
N TYR A 57 -4.48 9.90 0.90
CA TYR A 57 -3.68 10.80 1.71
C TYR A 57 -2.35 11.10 1.02
N ILE A 58 -1.63 12.08 1.56
CA ILE A 58 -0.36 12.55 1.02
C ILE A 58 0.72 12.35 2.07
N THR A 59 1.85 11.80 1.67
CA THR A 59 2.98 11.52 2.56
C THR A 59 4.30 11.48 1.80
N THR A 60 5.41 11.26 2.50
CA THR A 60 6.74 11.15 1.88
C THR A 60 7.08 9.70 1.52
N GLY A 61 7.95 9.52 0.53
CA GLY A 61 8.49 8.18 0.23
C GLY A 61 9.18 7.53 1.44
N GLN A 62 9.85 8.35 2.26
CA GLN A 62 10.46 7.88 3.49
C GLN A 62 9.42 7.30 4.47
N ASP A 63 8.33 8.01 4.72
CA ASP A 63 7.27 7.56 5.63
C ASP A 63 6.60 6.28 5.12
N LEU A 64 6.35 6.19 3.80
CA LEU A 64 5.79 5.00 3.18
C LEU A 64 6.68 3.77 3.39
N MET A 65 7.98 3.90 3.12
CA MET A 65 8.91 2.78 3.23
C MET A 65 9.20 2.39 4.69
N GLN A 66 9.17 3.34 5.64
CA GLN A 66 9.48 3.08 7.06
C GLN A 66 8.25 2.61 7.84
N ASN A 67 7.15 3.35 7.76
CA ASN A 67 5.95 3.13 8.56
C ASN A 67 4.94 2.21 7.86
N GLY A 68 4.96 2.18 6.54
CA GLY A 68 4.01 1.41 5.73
C GLY A 68 2.68 2.14 5.51
N ILE A 69 1.85 1.53 4.69
CA ILE A 69 0.51 1.96 4.32
C ILE A 69 -0.47 1.10 5.10
N PRO A 70 -1.32 1.69 5.96
CA PRO A 70 -2.38 0.95 6.61
C PRO A 70 -3.45 0.58 5.58
N VAL A 71 -3.72 -0.71 5.44
CA VAL A 71 -4.75 -1.24 4.53
C VAL A 71 -5.75 -2.03 5.38
N ILE A 72 -7.03 -1.67 5.25
CA ILE A 72 -8.13 -2.45 5.83
C ILE A 72 -8.49 -3.54 4.82
N ILE A 73 -8.27 -4.80 5.19
CA ILE A 73 -8.56 -5.93 4.32
C ILE A 73 -9.77 -6.66 4.88
N HIS A 74 -10.84 -6.73 4.09
CA HIS A 74 -12.02 -7.52 4.40
C HIS A 74 -11.88 -8.95 3.84
N PRO A 75 -12.58 -9.94 4.42
CA PRO A 75 -12.63 -11.29 3.86
C PRO A 75 -13.12 -11.24 2.42
N GLU A 76 -12.48 -12.02 1.53
CA GLU A 76 -12.84 -12.12 0.11
C GLU A 76 -12.69 -10.81 -0.69
N MET A 77 -11.99 -9.82 -0.13
CA MET A 77 -11.70 -8.54 -0.78
C MET A 77 -10.22 -8.45 -1.13
N ALA A 78 -9.93 -7.73 -2.21
CA ALA A 78 -8.61 -7.20 -2.51
C ALA A 78 -8.68 -5.67 -2.59
N GLU A 79 -7.56 -5.01 -2.42
CA GLU A 79 -7.42 -3.56 -2.55
C GLU A 79 -6.22 -3.27 -3.46
N VAL A 80 -6.34 -2.23 -4.28
CA VAL A 80 -5.23 -1.71 -5.06
C VAL A 80 -4.87 -0.34 -4.50
N VAL A 81 -3.62 -0.22 -4.07
CA VAL A 81 -3.06 1.05 -3.61
C VAL A 81 -2.19 1.63 -4.72
N ALA A 82 -2.57 2.80 -5.23
CA ALA A 82 -1.80 3.57 -6.20
C ALA A 82 -0.99 4.66 -5.48
N ILE A 83 0.32 4.68 -5.73
CA ILE A 83 1.28 5.63 -5.17
C ILE A 83 1.87 6.42 -6.34
N THR A 84 1.56 7.71 -6.42
CA THR A 84 1.99 8.57 -7.53
C THR A 84 2.67 9.83 -7.02
N PRO A 85 3.79 10.28 -7.61
CA PRO A 85 4.41 11.55 -7.24
C PRO A 85 3.43 12.72 -7.36
N ARG A 86 3.60 13.72 -6.50
CA ARG A 86 2.84 14.97 -6.52
C ARG A 86 3.60 16.11 -7.18
#